data_AF-Q05T36-F1
#
_entry.id   AF-Q05T36-F1
#
_cell.length_a   1.000
_cell.length_b   1.000
_cell.length_c   1.000
_cell.angle_alpha   90.00
_cell.angle_beta   90.00
_cell.angle_gamma   90.00
#
_symmetry.space_group_name_H-M   'P 1'
#
loop_
_entity.id
_entity.type
_entity.pdbx_description
1 polymer ?
#
loop_
_entity_poly.entity_id
_entity_poly.type
_entity_poly.pdbx_seq_one_letter_code
_entity_poly.pdbx_strand_id
1 'polypeptide(L)' 'MLKSVDTLRALVAEPLHQRCGPEACVLTTELHGPEVRGLAFSPGRVLRYVLNRETKCLRLSVWLCLTSSSRVPAA' A
#
# COMPACT_ATOMS: atom_id res chain seq x y z
N MET A 1 20.88 -3.78 -12.66
CA MET A 1 20.51 -4.83 -11.68
C MET A 1 19.02 -4.67 -11.37
N LEU A 2 18.16 -5.54 -11.91
CA LEU A 2 16.75 -5.59 -11.50
C LEU A 2 16.73 -5.92 -10.02
N LYS A 3 16.24 -4.99 -9.18
CA LYS A 3 15.98 -5.32 -7.77
C LYS A 3 14.98 -6.49 -7.77
N SER A 4 15.26 -7.54 -7.01
CA SER A 4 14.29 -8.63 -6.89
C SER A 4 12.96 -8.06 -6.38
N VAL A 5 11.85 -8.67 -6.80
CA VAL A 5 10.50 -8.31 -6.34
C VAL A 5 10.43 -8.31 -4.81
N ASP A 6 11.15 -9.23 -4.15
CA ASP A 6 11.23 -9.32 -2.69
C ASP A 6 11.93 -8.10 -2.08
N THR A 7 12.98 -7.58 -2.72
CA THR A 7 13.66 -6.35 -2.27
C THR A 7 12.73 -5.15 -2.33
N LEU A 8 11.90 -5.06 -3.38
CA LEU A 8 10.91 -3.98 -3.51
C LEU A 8 9.81 -4.10 -2.47
N ARG A 9 9.31 -5.31 -2.20
CA ARG A 9 8.34 -5.57 -1.14
C ARG A 9 8.88 -5.22 0.24
N ALA A 10 10.10 -5.65 0.56
CA ALA A 10 10.75 -5.34 1.84
C ALA A 10 10.96 -3.82 2.03
N LEU A 11 11.27 -3.10 0.96
CA LEU A 11 11.46 -1.64 1.00
C LEU A 11 10.18 -0.89 1.38
N VAL A 12 9.01 -1.37 0.95
CA VAL A 12 7.72 -0.70 1.18
C VAL A 12 6.98 -1.19 2.43
N ALA A 13 7.24 -2.42 2.87
CA ALA A 13 6.52 -3.06 3.98
C ALA A 13 6.62 -2.24 5.27
N GLU A 14 7.83 -1.87 5.69
CA GLU A 14 8.05 -1.17 6.95
C GLU A 14 7.42 0.24 6.97
N PRO A 15 7.61 1.10 5.95
CA PRO A 15 6.88 2.37 5.88
C PRO A 15 5.35 2.22 5.89
N LEU A 16 4.81 1.18 5.25
CA LEU A 16 3.37 0.90 5.25
C LEU A 16 2.87 0.49 6.62
N HIS A 17 3.60 -0.39 7.32
CA HIS A 17 3.28 -0.77 8.69
C HIS A 17 3.29 0.43 9.64
N GLN A 18 4.30 1.29 9.54
CA GLN A 18 4.40 2.50 10.36
C GLN A 18 3.23 3.46 10.13
N ARG A 19 2.69 3.52 8.91
CA ARG A 19 1.60 4.44 8.56
C ARG A 19 0.19 3.87 8.77
N CYS A 20 0.02 2.56 8.57
CA CYS A 20 -1.31 1.93 8.48
C CYS A 20 -1.52 0.77 9.49
N GLY A 21 -0.50 0.43 10.27
CA GLY A 21 -0.50 -0.68 11.21
C GLY A 21 0.05 -1.98 10.62
N PRO A 22 0.32 -2.98 11.47
CA PRO A 22 0.93 -4.25 11.08
C PRO A 22 0.06 -5.10 10.13
N GLU A 23 -1.25 -4.83 10.09
CA GLU A 23 -2.20 -5.50 9.20
C GLU A 23 -2.14 -5.00 7.74
N ALA A 24 -1.27 -4.04 7.44
CA ALA A 24 -1.13 -3.50 6.10
C ALA A 24 -0.35 -4.47 5.18
N CYS A 25 -1.02 -4.99 4.16
CA CYS A 25 -0.46 -5.95 3.21
C CYS A 25 -0.24 -5.31 1.83
N VAL A 26 0.92 -5.53 1.23
CA VAL A 26 1.26 -5.05 -0.12
C VAL A 26 0.57 -5.93 -1.17
N LEU A 27 -0.26 -5.33 -2.02
CA LEU A 27 -0.93 -6.02 -3.12
C LEU A 27 -0.09 -5.95 -4.40
N THR A 28 0.33 -4.75 -4.78
CA THR A 28 1.14 -4.49 -5.97
C THR A 28 2.23 -3.47 -5.68
N THR A 29 3.34 -3.58 -6.41
CA THR A 29 4.49 -2.68 -6.30
C THR A 29 5.20 -2.58 -7.64
N GLU A 30 5.52 -1.36 -8.05
CA GLU A 30 6.21 -1.03 -9.28
C GLU A 30 7.26 0.05 -9.04
N LEU A 31 8.38 -0.01 -9.77
CA LEU A 31 9.44 0.99 -9.71
C LEU A 31 9.30 1.99 -10.87
N HIS A 32 9.22 3.27 -10.54
CA HIS A 32 9.07 4.39 -11.46
C HIS A 32 10.19 5.40 -11.20
N GLY A 33 11.35 5.20 -11.83
CA GLY A 33 12.54 6.00 -11.58
C GLY A 33 12.95 5.98 -10.10
N PRO A 34 13.00 7.13 -9.39
CA PRO A 34 13.31 7.20 -7.96
C PRO A 34 12.11 6.87 -7.05
N GLU A 35 10.93 6.61 -7.61
CA GLU A 35 9.72 6.33 -6.85
C GLU A 35 9.34 4.85 -6.91
N VAL A 36 8.74 4.35 -5.83
CA VAL A 36 8.04 3.08 -5.79
C VAL A 36 6.55 3.38 -5.65
N ARG A 37 5.73 2.84 -6.54
CA ARG A 37 4.28 3.06 -6.56
C ARG A 37 3.56 1.73 -6.38
N GLY A 38 2.38 1.74 -5.77
CA GLY A 38 1.64 0.50 -5.60
C GLY A 38 0.32 0.62 -4.86
N LEU A 39 -0.26 -0.55 -4.61
CA LEU A 39 -1.48 -0.73 -3.83
C LEU A 39 -1.20 -1.58 -2.60
N ALA A 40 -1.80 -1.18 -1.48
CA ALA A 40 -1.81 -1.95 -0.25
C ALA A 40 -3.23 -2.11 0.27
N PHE A 41 -3.46 -3.19 1.00
CA PHE A 41 -4.67 -3.44 1.74
C PHE A 41 -4.40 -3.20 3.23
N SER A 42 -5.32 -2.55 3.93
CA SER A 42 -5.36 -2.45 5.38
C SER A 42 -6.82 -2.71 5.79
N PRO A 43 -7.13 -3.19 7.00
CA PRO A 43 -8.51 -3.49 7.39
C PRO A 43 -9.49 -2.38 6.99
N GLY A 44 -10.47 -2.74 6.14
CA GLY A 44 -11.51 -1.87 5.60
C GLY A 44 -11.09 -0.89 4.48
N ARG A 45 -9.83 -0.93 4.02
CA ARG A 45 -9.27 0.10 3.11
C ARG A 45 -8.33 -0.50 2.06
N VAL A 46 -8.43 0.01 0.83
CA VAL A 46 -7.42 -0.14 -0.22
C VAL A 46 -6.71 1.20 -0.39
N LEU A 47 -5.38 1.16 -0.34
CA LEU A 47 -4.52 2.32 -0.29
C LEU A 47 -3.65 2.38 -1.53
N ARG A 48 -3.66 3.51 -2.25
CA ARG A 48 -2.64 3.82 -3.26
C ARG A 48 -1.50 4.57 -2.62
N TYR A 49 -0.28 4.10 -2.79
CA TYR A 49 0.91 4.69 -2.17
C TYR A 49 1.99 5.04 -3.19
N VAL A 50 2.80 6.04 -2.83
CA VAL A 50 4.06 6.40 -3.48
C VAL A 50 5.12 6.51 -2.39
N LEU A 51 6.21 5.76 -2.54
CA LEU A 51 7.39 5.82 -1.68
C LEU A 51 8.54 6.41 -2.47
N ASN A 52 9.09 7.54 -2.02
CA ASN A 52 10.35 8.01 -2.56
C ASN A 52 11.48 7.12 -2.03
N ARG A 53 12.22 6.46 -2.93
CA ARG A 53 13.21 5.43 -2.57
C ARG A 53 14.42 6.00 -1.82
N GLU A 54 14.78 7.24 -2.09
CA GLU A 54 15.97 7.89 -1.51
C GLU A 54 15.68 8.41 -0.10
N THR A 55 14.58 9.13 0.04
CA THR A 55 14.16 9.75 1.32
C THR A 55 13.36 8.80 2.21
N LYS A 56 12.90 7.66 1.68
CA LYS A 56 11.95 6.73 2.31
C LYS A 56 10.64 7.40 2.74
N CYS A 57 10.29 8.54 2.15
CA CYS A 57 9.04 9.24 2.44
C CYS A 57 7.87 8.53 1.76
N LEU A 58 6.92 8.01 2.57
CA LEU A 58 5.70 7.36 2.10
C LEU A 58 4.54 8.35 2.04
N ARG A 59 3.96 8.52 0.85
CA ARG A 59 2.75 9.31 0.63
C ARG A 59 1.60 8.38 0.23
N LEU A 60 0.49 8.50 0.95
CA LEU A 60 -0.77 7.83 0.60
C LEU A 60 -1.61 8.79 -0.26
N SER A 61 -1.98 8.35 -1.46
CA SER A 61 -2.67 9.19 -2.46
C SER A 61 -4.17 8.95 -2.51
N VAL A 62 -4.65 7.73 -2.28
CA VAL A 62 -6.07 7.37 -2.33
C VAL A 62 -6.39 6.39 -1.22
N TRP A 63 -7.48 6.64 -0.50
CA TRP A 63 -8.08 5.72 0.47
C TRP A 63 -9.43 5.31 -0.09
N LEU A 64 -9.49 4.15 -0.75
CA LEU A 64 -10.75 3.55 -1.12
C LEU A 64 -11.22 2.74 0.09
N CYS A 65 -12.16 3.28 0.85
CA CYS A 65 -12.87 2.48 1.85
C CYS A 65 -13.64 1.40 1.09
N LEU A 66 -13.33 0.14 1.39
CA LEU A 66 -14.22 -0.95 0.97
C LEU A 66 -15.45 -0.77 1.84
N THR A 67 -16.50 -0.18 1.27
CA THR A 67 -17.78 -0.07 1.95
C THR A 67 -18.15 -1.46 2.44
N SER A 68 -18.23 -1.67 3.75
CA SER A 68 -18.95 -2.84 4.27
C SER A 68 -20.32 -2.74 3.64
N SER A 69 -20.67 -3.68 2.76
CA SER A 69 -22.04 -3.82 2.31
C SER A 69 -22.84 -4.07 3.59
N SER A 70 -23.43 -3.01 4.12
CA SER A 70 -24.62 -3.10 4.95
C SER A 70 -25.62 -3.76 4.01
N ARG A 71 -25.64 -5.08 3.99
CA ARG A 71 -26.80 -5.82 3.53
C ARG A 71 -27.88 -5.44 4.52
N VAL A 72 -28.64 -4.40 4.21
CA VAL A 72 -29.99 -4.27 4.77
C VAL A 72 -30.71 -5.53 4.31
N PRO A 73 -31.18 -6.40 5.22
CA PRO A 73 -31.96 -7.56 4.82
C PRO A 73 -33.15 -7.04 4.01
N ALA A 74 -33.39 -7.60 2.82
CA ALA A 74 -34.63 -7.34 2.12
C ALA A 74 -35.77 -7.84 3.02
N ALA A 75 -36.63 -6.91 3.45
CA ALA A 75 -37.80 -7.16 4.27
C ALA A 75 -38.87 -7.94 3.48
#